data_AF-A0A1Q5CLM2-F1
#
_entry.id   AF-A0A1Q5CLM2-F1
#
_cell.length_a   1.000
_cell.length_b   1.000
_cell.length_c   1.000
_cell.angle_alpha   90.00
_cell.angle_beta   90.00
_cell.angle_gamma   90.00
#
_symmetry.space_group_name_H-M   'P 1'
#
loop_
_entity.id
_entity.type
_entity.pdbx_description
1 polymer ?
#
loop_
_entity_poly.entity_id
_entity_poly.type
_entity_poly.pdbx_seq_one_letter_code
_entity_poly.pdbx_strand_id
1 'polypeptide(L)'
;MIADRSSIGALITGKAFMSEVGAYFPVSMALRGDAFEAVFMMREGDLGHRTSGPYSPERLPSDAMSWAQLRTGMGMAGYFPSFRIEAGGKWPRIHIALPGTSVRGLIVMPEEVTAEAVNAPYLGKWQDQISLHVRIGLDYLANWLGSCHHEAGGTAPSIDLDLVYRPFDYEASLARLDQPMRELVPPVHPVLELRWRSATPAQRRTFVKNLKGAGKSGSRSDPRWNYKLGGIEVEVPR
;
A
#
# COMPACT_ATOMS: atom_id res chain seq x y z
N MET A 1 13.34 -16.23 14.03
CA MET A 1 13.19 -14.76 13.96
C MET A 1 11.96 -14.40 14.78
N ILE A 2 12.10 -13.62 15.85
CA ILE A 2 10.93 -13.13 16.61
C ILE A 2 10.33 -11.99 15.77
N ALA A 3 9.05 -12.07 15.43
CA ALA A 3 8.40 -11.00 14.68
C ALA A 3 8.36 -9.73 15.53
N ASP A 4 8.89 -8.63 14.98
CA ASP A 4 8.75 -7.31 15.57
C ASP A 4 7.27 -6.90 15.50
N ARG A 5 6.59 -6.91 16.64
CA ARG A 5 5.18 -6.51 16.80
C ARG A 5 5.03 -5.00 16.97
N SER A 6 5.87 -4.23 16.29
CA SER A 6 5.81 -2.78 16.26
C SER A 6 5.23 -2.29 14.93
N SER A 7 4.72 -1.07 14.93
CA SER A 7 4.32 -0.39 13.68
C SER A 7 5.48 -0.26 12.70
N ILE A 8 6.72 -0.09 13.20
CA ILE A 8 7.91 0.03 12.37
C ILE A 8 8.23 -1.32 11.70
N GLY A 9 8.23 -2.41 12.46
CA GLY A 9 8.44 -3.76 11.95
C GLY A 9 7.37 -4.18 10.94
N ALA A 10 6.11 -3.85 11.21
CA ALA A 10 4.99 -4.09 10.29
C ALA A 10 5.11 -3.29 8.99
N LEU A 11 5.56 -2.03 9.04
CA LEU A 11 5.84 -1.23 7.84
C LEU A 11 6.95 -1.84 6.99
N ILE A 12 8.06 -2.22 7.61
CA ILE A 12 9.22 -2.81 6.91
C ILE A 12 8.81 -4.13 6.24
N THR A 13 8.13 -5.00 7.00
CA THR A 13 7.67 -6.30 6.51
C THR A 13 6.61 -6.15 5.42
N GLY A 14 5.62 -5.28 5.65
CA GLY A 14 4.56 -4.97 4.69
C GLY A 14 5.11 -4.40 3.37
N LYS A 15 6.08 -3.48 3.44
CA LYS A 15 6.76 -2.94 2.24
C LYS A 15 7.49 -4.03 1.45
N ALA A 16 8.24 -4.91 2.12
CA ALA A 16 8.93 -6.03 1.46
C ALA A 16 7.91 -6.97 0.81
N PHE A 17 6.85 -7.32 1.55
CA PHE A 17 5.74 -8.11 1.07
C PHE A 17 5.08 -7.53 -0.20
N MET A 18 4.81 -6.22 -0.24
CA MET A 18 4.29 -5.54 -1.45
C MET A 18 5.20 -5.69 -2.66
N SER A 19 6.51 -5.79 -2.47
CA SER A 19 7.47 -5.96 -3.57
C SER A 19 7.41 -7.38 -4.14
N GLU A 20 7.36 -8.38 -3.27
CA GLU A 20 7.49 -9.80 -3.65
C GLU A 20 6.17 -10.44 -4.04
N VAL A 21 5.04 -9.86 -3.62
CA VAL A 21 3.72 -10.27 -4.15
C VAL A 21 3.61 -9.99 -5.66
N GLY A 22 4.47 -9.15 -6.23
CA GLY A 22 4.51 -8.85 -7.67
C GLY A 22 4.59 -7.36 -8.00
N ALA A 23 4.70 -6.49 -7.00
CA ALA A 23 4.59 -5.03 -7.14
C ALA A 23 3.29 -4.62 -7.84
N TYR A 24 2.19 -5.27 -7.45
CA TYR A 24 0.85 -4.98 -7.94
C TYR A 24 0.34 -3.62 -7.46
N PHE A 25 -0.66 -3.09 -8.17
CA PHE A 25 -1.30 -1.83 -7.81
C PHE A 25 -2.03 -1.98 -6.47
N PRO A 26 -1.64 -1.21 -5.43
CA PRO A 26 -2.25 -1.33 -4.10
C PRO A 26 -3.56 -0.55 -4.03
N VAL A 27 -4.69 -1.19 -4.37
CA VAL A 27 -6.03 -0.59 -4.32
C VAL A 27 -6.33 0.04 -2.97
N SER A 28 -5.91 -0.62 -1.89
CA SER A 28 -5.95 -0.06 -0.54
C SER A 28 -4.84 -0.66 0.31
N MET A 29 -4.46 0.07 1.37
CA MET A 29 -3.50 -0.39 2.35
C MET A 29 -3.82 0.24 3.70
N ALA A 30 -3.79 -0.54 4.76
CA ALA A 30 -3.97 -0.09 6.12
C ALA A 30 -2.88 -0.69 7.02
N LEU A 31 -2.35 0.14 7.91
CA LEU A 31 -1.59 -0.28 9.09
C LEU A 31 -2.40 0.10 10.32
N ARG A 32 -2.57 -0.83 11.27
CA ARG A 32 -3.22 -0.61 12.56
C ARG A 32 -2.34 -1.14 13.68
N GLY A 33 -1.55 -0.27 14.29
CA GLY A 33 -0.51 -0.72 15.21
C GLY A 33 0.51 -1.58 14.46
N ASP A 34 0.52 -2.89 14.69
CA ASP A 34 1.40 -3.88 14.06
C ASP A 34 0.73 -4.71 12.95
N ALA A 35 -0.57 -4.51 12.69
CA ALA A 35 -1.31 -5.22 11.66
C ALA A 35 -1.26 -4.47 10.32
N PHE A 36 -0.65 -5.08 9.31
CA PHE A 36 -0.55 -4.53 7.95
C PHE A 36 -1.45 -5.33 7.01
N GLU A 37 -2.36 -4.66 6.34
CA GLU A 37 -3.27 -5.27 5.37
C GLU A 37 -3.27 -4.46 4.08
N ALA A 38 -3.24 -5.13 2.93
CA ALA A 38 -3.30 -4.47 1.63
C ALA A 38 -4.12 -5.26 0.63
N VAL A 39 -4.88 -4.56 -0.20
CA VAL A 39 -5.59 -5.11 -1.36
C VAL A 39 -4.82 -4.72 -2.60
N PHE A 40 -4.51 -5.71 -3.43
CA PHE A 40 -3.74 -5.56 -4.65
C PHE A 40 -4.57 -5.94 -5.86
N MET A 41 -4.52 -5.13 -6.90
CA MET A 41 -5.05 -5.50 -8.20
C MET A 41 -3.96 -6.20 -9.01
N MET A 42 -4.21 -7.44 -9.42
CA MET A 42 -3.31 -8.16 -10.32
C MET A 42 -3.18 -7.42 -11.66
N ARG A 43 -2.05 -7.56 -12.37
CA ARG A 43 -1.92 -7.01 -13.73
C ARG A 43 -2.72 -7.85 -14.72
N GLU A 44 -3.24 -7.22 -15.76
CA GLU A 44 -4.04 -7.89 -16.80
C GLU A 44 -3.31 -9.03 -17.52
N GLY A 45 -1.97 -9.00 -17.57
CA GLY A 45 -1.14 -10.00 -18.26
C GLY A 45 -0.56 -11.10 -17.36
N ASP A 46 -0.77 -11.03 -16.05
CA ASP A 46 -0.14 -11.96 -15.09
C ASP A 46 -0.88 -13.31 -14.98
N LEU A 47 -2.10 -13.40 -15.51
CA LEU A 47 -2.82 -14.66 -15.69
C LEU A 47 -2.75 -15.06 -17.16
N GLY A 48 -2.14 -16.23 -17.42
CA GLY A 48 -1.91 -16.71 -18.78
C GLY A 48 -3.22 -16.91 -19.56
N HIS A 49 -4.28 -17.37 -18.90
CA HIS A 49 -5.62 -17.40 -19.46
C HIS A 49 -6.48 -16.44 -18.64
N ARG A 50 -7.16 -15.50 -19.30
CA ARG A 50 -8.10 -14.60 -18.63
C ARG A 50 -9.24 -15.44 -18.08
N THR A 51 -9.13 -15.74 -16.80
CA THR A 51 -9.94 -16.74 -16.12
C THR A 51 -11.37 -16.19 -16.11
N SER A 52 -12.28 -16.78 -16.89
CA SER A 52 -13.69 -16.35 -16.96
C SER A 52 -14.53 -17.07 -15.91
N GLY A 53 -15.00 -16.32 -14.91
CA GLY A 53 -15.94 -16.83 -13.92
C GLY A 53 -17.38 -17.00 -14.45
N PRO A 54 -18.33 -17.41 -13.59
CA PRO A 54 -18.16 -17.67 -12.16
C PRO A 54 -17.43 -18.99 -11.89
N TYR A 55 -16.70 -19.05 -10.77
CA TYR A 55 -16.06 -20.26 -10.28
C TYR A 55 -16.98 -21.01 -9.34
N SER A 56 -16.79 -22.32 -9.27
CA SER A 56 -17.46 -23.19 -8.31
C SER A 56 -16.44 -24.21 -7.79
N PRO A 57 -16.73 -24.96 -6.71
CA PRO A 57 -15.84 -26.03 -6.26
C PRO A 57 -15.48 -27.04 -7.37
N GLU A 58 -16.37 -27.23 -8.36
CA GLU A 58 -16.20 -28.11 -9.52
C GLU A 58 -15.45 -27.44 -10.69
N ARG A 59 -15.43 -26.10 -10.73
CA ARG A 59 -14.70 -25.29 -11.70
C ARG A 59 -13.71 -24.39 -10.98
N LEU A 60 -12.59 -24.99 -10.57
CA LEU A 60 -11.55 -24.31 -9.82
C LEU A 60 -10.82 -23.25 -10.67
N PRO A 61 -10.39 -22.12 -10.08
CA PRO A 61 -9.61 -21.10 -10.78
C PRO A 61 -8.13 -21.56 -10.94
N SER A 62 -7.87 -22.41 -11.94
CA SER A 62 -6.56 -23.04 -12.17
C SER A 62 -5.40 -22.05 -12.25
N ASP A 63 -5.59 -20.87 -12.83
CA ASP A 63 -4.53 -19.87 -12.98
C ASP A 63 -4.18 -19.22 -11.64
N ALA A 64 -5.18 -18.89 -10.82
CA ALA A 64 -4.96 -18.38 -9.47
C ALA A 64 -4.30 -19.44 -8.56
N MET A 65 -4.70 -20.71 -8.72
CA MET A 65 -4.05 -21.84 -8.05
C MET A 65 -2.59 -22.00 -8.50
N SER A 66 -2.33 -21.95 -9.79
CA SER A 66 -0.98 -22.07 -10.35
C SER A 66 -0.09 -20.90 -9.89
N TRP A 67 -0.63 -19.68 -9.88
CA TRP A 67 0.07 -18.50 -9.37
C TRP A 67 0.51 -18.68 -7.91
N ALA A 68 -0.37 -19.23 -7.06
CA ALA A 68 -0.09 -19.48 -5.64
C ALA A 68 0.88 -20.66 -5.44
N GLN A 69 0.72 -21.73 -6.22
CA GLN A 69 1.61 -22.90 -6.20
C GLN A 69 3.04 -22.53 -6.59
N LEU A 70 3.22 -21.72 -7.63
CA LEU A 70 4.54 -21.24 -8.06
C LEU A 70 5.26 -20.44 -6.97
N ARG A 71 4.52 -19.83 -6.05
CA ARG A 71 5.06 -19.04 -4.92
C ARG A 71 5.08 -19.81 -3.61
N THR A 72 4.57 -21.04 -3.60
CA THR A 72 4.61 -21.91 -2.43
C THR A 72 6.04 -22.38 -2.22
N GLY A 73 6.60 -22.12 -1.05
CA GLY A 73 8.01 -22.42 -0.75
C GLY A 73 9.00 -21.31 -1.17
N MET A 74 8.54 -20.24 -1.81
CA MET A 74 9.34 -19.02 -1.95
C MET A 74 9.14 -18.14 -0.71
N GLY A 75 10.24 -17.65 -0.12
CA GLY A 75 10.15 -16.69 0.97
C GLY A 75 9.59 -15.34 0.48
N MET A 76 8.69 -14.75 1.27
CA MET A 76 8.21 -13.38 1.15
C MET A 76 8.46 -12.65 2.47
N ALA A 77 9.22 -11.56 2.42
CA ALA A 77 9.66 -10.71 3.51
C ALA A 77 10.41 -11.53 4.58
N GLY A 78 11.09 -12.60 4.16
CA GLY A 78 11.75 -13.56 5.04
C GLY A 78 10.82 -14.61 5.67
N TYR A 79 9.55 -14.68 5.27
CA TYR A 79 8.54 -15.63 5.77
C TYR A 79 8.03 -16.54 4.65
N PHE A 80 7.58 -17.75 4.97
CA PHE A 80 6.92 -18.61 3.99
C PHE A 80 5.43 -18.26 3.94
N PRO A 81 4.92 -17.69 2.84
CA PRO A 81 3.53 -17.27 2.73
C PRO A 81 2.58 -18.46 2.75
N SER A 82 1.40 -18.25 3.33
CA SER A 82 0.24 -19.13 3.21
C SER A 82 -0.77 -18.51 2.27
N PHE A 83 -1.37 -19.34 1.41
CA PHE A 83 -2.32 -18.90 0.39
C PHE A 83 -3.68 -19.54 0.62
N ARG A 84 -4.75 -18.77 0.46
CA ARG A 84 -6.13 -19.26 0.42
C ARG A 84 -6.84 -18.64 -0.77
N ILE A 85 -7.43 -19.49 -1.60
CA ILE A 85 -8.14 -19.04 -2.80
C ILE A 85 -9.64 -19.06 -2.51
N GLU A 86 -10.27 -17.92 -2.69
CA GLU A 86 -11.71 -17.76 -2.62
C GLU A 86 -12.28 -17.81 -4.03
N ALA A 87 -13.06 -18.85 -4.32
CA ALA A 87 -13.63 -19.12 -5.63
C ALA A 87 -15.18 -19.06 -5.64
N GLY A 88 -15.81 -18.56 -4.57
CA GLY A 88 -17.27 -18.48 -4.47
C GLY A 88 -17.89 -17.26 -5.16
N GLY A 89 -17.06 -16.38 -5.73
CA GLY A 89 -17.48 -15.14 -6.36
C GLY A 89 -17.41 -15.17 -7.89
N LYS A 90 -17.73 -14.01 -8.50
CA LYS A 90 -17.60 -13.81 -9.95
C LYS A 90 -16.15 -13.95 -10.42
N TRP A 91 -15.20 -13.55 -9.59
CA TRP A 91 -13.77 -13.57 -9.85
C TRP A 91 -13.05 -14.23 -8.67
N PRO A 92 -11.92 -14.91 -8.89
CA PRO A 92 -11.17 -15.53 -7.83
C PRO A 92 -10.38 -14.49 -7.04
N ARG A 93 -10.27 -14.69 -5.73
CA ARG A 93 -9.43 -13.85 -4.86
C ARG A 93 -8.36 -14.68 -4.18
N ILE A 94 -7.14 -14.15 -4.12
CA ILE A 94 -6.01 -14.83 -3.49
C ILE A 94 -5.69 -14.12 -2.18
N HIS A 95 -6.06 -14.75 -1.07
CA HIS A 95 -5.69 -14.31 0.26
C HIS A 95 -4.27 -14.81 0.56
N ILE A 96 -3.43 -13.93 1.08
CA ILE A 96 -2.05 -14.21 1.44
C ILE A 96 -1.85 -13.79 2.89
N ALA A 97 -1.25 -14.66 3.69
CA ALA A 97 -0.83 -14.32 5.05
C ALA A 97 0.61 -14.77 5.28
N LEU A 98 1.40 -13.94 5.95
CA LEU A 98 2.77 -14.26 6.37
C LEU A 98 2.75 -14.81 7.81
N PRO A 99 2.85 -16.14 8.02
CA PRO A 99 2.73 -16.74 9.34
C PRO A 99 3.77 -16.20 10.32
N GLY A 100 3.35 -16.00 11.57
CA GLY A 100 4.19 -15.41 12.62
C GLY A 100 4.21 -13.88 12.60
N THR A 101 3.57 -13.23 11.62
CA THR A 101 3.38 -11.77 11.54
C THR A 101 1.90 -11.41 11.48
N SER A 102 1.60 -10.12 11.55
CA SER A 102 0.27 -9.57 11.28
C SER A 102 0.15 -8.95 9.88
N VAL A 103 0.98 -9.41 8.92
CA VAL A 103 0.98 -8.94 7.53
C VAL A 103 0.09 -9.85 6.67
N ARG A 104 -0.88 -9.23 5.99
CA ARG A 104 -1.85 -9.90 5.12
C ARG A 104 -2.01 -9.15 3.81
N GLY A 105 -2.32 -9.88 2.75
CA GLY A 105 -2.66 -9.32 1.45
C GLY A 105 -3.85 -10.02 0.82
N LEU A 106 -4.57 -9.28 0.00
CA LEU A 106 -5.62 -9.81 -0.86
C LEU A 106 -5.30 -9.41 -2.29
N ILE A 107 -5.09 -10.38 -3.17
CA ILE A 107 -5.03 -10.09 -4.61
C ILE A 107 -6.42 -10.31 -5.20
N VAL A 108 -6.92 -9.28 -5.88
CA VAL A 108 -8.16 -9.29 -6.67
C VAL A 108 -7.84 -9.17 -8.15
N MET A 109 -8.77 -9.61 -8.99
CA MET A 109 -8.64 -9.47 -10.44
C MET A 109 -8.89 -8.02 -10.88
N PRO A 110 -8.33 -7.58 -12.03
CA PRO A 110 -8.60 -6.26 -12.60
C PRO A 110 -10.10 -5.95 -12.69
N GLU A 111 -10.92 -6.93 -13.06
CA GLU A 111 -12.36 -6.81 -13.25
C GLU A 111 -13.17 -6.60 -11.96
N GLU A 112 -12.56 -6.81 -10.79
CA GLU A 112 -13.16 -6.48 -9.50
C GLU A 112 -12.95 -5.01 -9.10
N VAL A 113 -11.97 -4.33 -9.71
CA VAL A 113 -11.58 -2.98 -9.32
C VAL A 113 -12.21 -1.99 -10.28
N THR A 114 -12.90 -1.00 -9.72
CA THR A 114 -13.47 0.11 -10.50
C THR A 114 -12.65 1.38 -10.27
N ALA A 115 -12.79 2.35 -11.16
CA ALA A 115 -12.11 3.64 -11.01
C ALA A 115 -12.59 4.40 -9.76
N GLU A 116 -13.88 4.27 -9.43
CA GLU A 116 -14.50 4.85 -8.25
C GLU A 116 -13.89 4.30 -6.95
N ALA A 117 -13.50 3.02 -6.92
CA ALA A 117 -12.90 2.40 -5.73
C ALA A 117 -11.60 3.10 -5.29
N VAL A 118 -10.94 3.81 -6.20
CA VAL A 118 -9.70 4.57 -5.96
C VAL A 118 -9.87 6.05 -6.29
N ASN A 119 -11.10 6.57 -6.28
CA ASN A 119 -11.42 7.98 -6.57
C ASN A 119 -10.78 8.52 -7.87
N ALA A 120 -10.57 7.64 -8.86
CA ALA A 120 -10.00 8.01 -10.15
C ALA A 120 -11.11 8.13 -11.21
N PRO A 121 -10.93 9.00 -12.22
CA PRO A 121 -11.84 9.05 -13.37
C PRO A 121 -11.74 7.83 -14.28
N TYR A 122 -10.60 7.14 -14.28
CA TYR A 122 -10.37 5.92 -15.05
C TYR A 122 -9.20 5.11 -14.47
N LEU A 123 -9.16 3.81 -14.79
CA LEU A 123 -8.03 2.92 -14.55
C LEU A 123 -7.10 2.87 -15.77
N GLY A 124 -5.83 2.50 -15.60
CA GLY A 124 -4.89 2.45 -16.71
C GLY A 124 -3.42 2.29 -16.29
N LYS A 125 -2.51 2.48 -17.24
CA LYS A 125 -1.06 2.21 -17.08
C LYS A 125 -0.40 2.94 -15.93
N TRP A 126 -0.93 4.10 -15.50
CA TRP A 126 -0.44 4.82 -14.34
C TRP A 126 -0.38 3.96 -13.06
N GLN A 127 -1.23 2.93 -12.96
CA GLN A 127 -1.31 2.03 -11.80
C GLN A 127 0.00 1.26 -11.57
N ASP A 128 0.77 0.98 -12.63
CA ASP A 128 2.02 0.21 -12.55
C ASP A 128 3.12 0.93 -11.75
N GLN A 129 3.07 2.26 -11.66
CA GLN A 129 4.06 3.07 -10.96
C GLN A 129 3.74 3.25 -9.46
N ILE A 130 2.47 3.08 -9.07
CA ILE A 130 2.00 3.46 -7.74
C ILE A 130 2.58 2.57 -6.65
N SER A 131 2.74 1.28 -6.91
CA SER A 131 3.34 0.35 -5.95
C SER A 131 4.76 0.76 -5.56
N LEU A 132 5.54 1.32 -6.50
CA LEU A 132 6.87 1.87 -6.20
C LEU A 132 6.77 3.11 -5.31
N HIS A 133 5.91 4.08 -5.65
CA HIS A 133 5.75 5.29 -4.86
C HIS A 133 5.28 5.02 -3.44
N VAL A 134 4.32 4.11 -3.26
CA VAL A 134 3.86 3.68 -1.92
C VAL A 134 5.01 3.09 -1.12
N ARG A 135 5.77 2.14 -1.68
CA ARG A 135 6.90 1.52 -0.98
C ARG A 135 7.98 2.52 -0.58
N ILE A 136 8.29 3.50 -1.44
CA ILE A 136 9.19 4.61 -1.11
C ILE A 136 8.64 5.37 0.10
N GLY A 137 7.36 5.74 0.08
CA GLY A 137 6.70 6.41 1.22
C GLY A 137 6.81 5.62 2.52
N LEU A 138 6.58 4.30 2.48
CA LEU A 138 6.72 3.43 3.65
C LEU A 138 8.15 3.36 4.18
N ASP A 139 9.16 3.37 3.30
CA ASP A 139 10.58 3.38 3.72
C ASP A 139 10.95 4.68 4.45
N TYR A 140 10.54 5.83 3.91
CA TYR A 140 10.75 7.11 4.59
C TYR A 140 10.05 7.16 5.95
N LEU A 141 8.80 6.67 6.03
CA LEU A 141 8.05 6.60 7.28
C LEU A 141 8.72 5.70 8.32
N ALA A 142 9.14 4.49 7.94
CA ALA A 142 9.83 3.57 8.83
C ALA A 142 11.13 4.20 9.37
N ASN A 143 11.90 4.86 8.49
CA ASN A 143 13.12 5.57 8.87
C ASN A 143 12.84 6.72 9.85
N TRP A 144 11.84 7.57 9.57
CA TRP A 144 11.51 8.69 10.46
C TRP A 144 11.01 8.22 11.82
N LEU A 145 10.17 7.17 11.87
CA LEU A 145 9.71 6.58 13.12
C LEU A 145 10.86 5.95 13.91
N GLY A 146 11.79 5.27 13.22
CA GLY A 146 13.03 4.76 13.80
C GLY A 146 13.89 5.87 14.42
N SER A 147 14.10 6.96 13.69
CA SER A 147 14.80 8.15 14.21
C SER A 147 14.09 8.75 15.43
N CYS A 148 12.75 8.78 15.46
CA CYS A 148 12.02 9.26 16.62
C CYS A 148 12.29 8.42 17.87
N HIS A 149 12.28 7.10 17.72
CA HIS A 149 12.59 6.19 18.82
C HIS A 149 14.04 6.36 19.32
N HIS A 150 14.99 6.46 18.41
CA HIS A 150 16.41 6.60 18.76
C HIS A 150 16.78 7.97 19.34
N GLU A 151 16.31 9.07 18.75
CA GLU A 151 16.69 10.43 19.16
C GLU A 151 15.92 10.94 20.38
N ALA A 152 14.61 10.64 20.48
CA ALA A 152 13.78 11.11 21.58
C ALA A 152 13.68 10.09 22.73
N GLY A 153 14.16 8.86 22.53
CA GLY A 153 14.06 7.76 23.49
C GLY A 153 12.62 7.30 23.74
N GLY A 154 12.45 6.48 24.78
CA GLY A 154 11.16 5.92 25.19
C GLY A 154 10.71 4.73 24.34
N THR A 155 9.48 4.26 24.57
CA THR A 155 8.87 3.18 23.77
C THR A 155 8.75 3.59 22.31
N ALA A 156 8.94 2.64 21.38
CA ALA A 156 8.78 2.91 19.96
C ALA A 156 7.40 3.53 19.66
N PRO A 157 7.32 4.59 18.84
CA PRO A 157 6.05 5.19 18.47
C PRO A 157 5.22 4.21 17.66
N SER A 158 3.90 4.20 17.91
CA SER A 158 2.94 3.41 17.17
C SER A 158 2.00 4.32 16.38
N ILE A 159 1.69 3.89 15.16
CA ILE A 159 0.84 4.62 14.24
C ILE A 159 -0.24 3.72 13.65
N ASP A 160 -1.30 4.37 13.19
CA ASP A 160 -2.16 3.85 12.16
C ASP A 160 -1.84 4.57 10.86
N LEU A 161 -1.94 3.89 9.72
CA LEU A 161 -1.66 4.43 8.40
C LEU A 161 -2.73 3.98 7.42
N ASP A 162 -3.18 4.86 6.54
CA ASP A 162 -4.05 4.50 5.42
C ASP A 162 -3.47 5.00 4.10
N LEU A 163 -3.52 4.17 3.08
CA LEU A 163 -3.36 4.60 1.70
C LEU A 163 -4.72 5.02 1.17
N VAL A 164 -4.83 6.28 0.78
CA VAL A 164 -6.00 6.84 0.12
C VAL A 164 -5.59 7.47 -1.21
N TYR A 165 -6.52 7.50 -2.15
CA TYR A 165 -6.34 8.16 -3.43
C TYR A 165 -7.22 9.40 -3.46
N ARG A 166 -6.61 10.57 -3.67
CA ARG A 166 -7.33 11.85 -3.73
C ARG A 166 -7.35 12.36 -5.16
N PRO A 167 -8.50 12.87 -5.63
CA PRO A 167 -8.55 13.59 -6.90
C PRO A 167 -7.59 14.77 -6.89
N PHE A 168 -7.03 15.09 -8.05
CA PHE A 168 -6.19 16.27 -8.21
C PHE A 168 -6.48 16.92 -9.56
N ASP A 169 -6.00 18.15 -9.75
CA ASP A 169 -6.16 18.87 -11.02
C ASP A 169 -5.28 18.25 -12.13
N TYR A 170 -5.85 17.20 -12.73
CA TYR A 170 -5.23 16.38 -13.77
C TYR A 170 -4.96 17.17 -15.05
N GLU A 171 -5.94 17.96 -15.50
CA GLU A 171 -5.87 18.73 -16.75
C GLU A 171 -4.73 19.76 -16.72
N ALA A 172 -4.56 20.46 -15.61
CA ALA A 172 -3.45 21.40 -15.44
C ALA A 172 -2.07 20.70 -15.53
N SER A 173 -1.98 19.43 -15.12
CA SER A 173 -0.72 18.68 -15.12
C SER A 173 -0.39 18.02 -16.44
N LEU A 174 -1.40 17.77 -17.28
CA LEU A 174 -1.20 17.24 -18.63
C LEU A 174 -0.82 18.29 -19.66
N ALA A 175 -1.08 19.57 -19.38
CA ALA A 175 -0.92 20.67 -20.34
C ALA A 175 0.49 20.77 -20.97
N ARG A 176 1.51 20.16 -20.33
CA ARG A 176 2.91 20.20 -20.76
C ARG A 176 3.47 18.85 -21.21
N LEU A 177 2.64 17.81 -21.26
CA LEU A 177 3.09 16.44 -21.51
C LEU A 177 2.62 15.93 -22.87
N ASP A 178 3.54 15.24 -23.55
CA ASP A 178 3.26 14.52 -24.79
C ASP A 178 2.27 13.37 -24.55
N GLN A 179 1.47 13.05 -25.57
CA GLN A 179 0.38 12.08 -25.48
C GLN A 179 0.78 10.73 -24.85
N PRO A 180 1.94 10.11 -25.17
CA PRO A 180 2.34 8.84 -24.56
C PRO A 180 2.63 8.93 -23.05
N MET A 181 3.06 10.10 -22.56
CA MET A 181 3.34 10.31 -21.13
C MET A 181 2.06 10.50 -20.32
N ARG A 182 0.98 11.00 -20.94
CA ARG A 182 -0.30 11.27 -20.24
C ARG A 182 -0.91 10.02 -19.62
N GLU A 183 -0.80 8.87 -20.28
CA GLU A 183 -1.29 7.57 -19.80
C GLU A 183 -0.56 7.08 -18.54
N LEU A 184 0.66 7.57 -18.31
CA LEU A 184 1.50 7.21 -17.16
C LEU A 184 1.32 8.17 -15.98
N VAL A 185 0.71 9.34 -16.21
CA VAL A 185 0.41 10.28 -15.13
C VAL A 185 -0.84 9.81 -14.40
N PRO A 186 -0.75 9.53 -13.09
CA PRO A 186 -1.90 9.11 -12.32
C PRO A 186 -2.88 10.28 -12.22
N PRO A 187 -4.18 10.09 -12.51
CA PRO A 187 -5.21 11.11 -12.36
C PRO A 187 -5.62 11.35 -10.89
N VAL A 188 -4.89 10.74 -9.96
CA VAL A 188 -5.07 10.82 -8.51
C VAL A 188 -3.72 10.95 -7.83
N HIS A 189 -3.74 11.51 -6.62
CA HIS A 189 -2.59 11.50 -5.73
C HIS A 189 -2.75 10.40 -4.68
N PRO A 190 -1.83 9.42 -4.61
CA PRO A 190 -1.77 8.55 -3.45
C PRO A 190 -1.30 9.36 -2.24
N VAL A 191 -1.99 9.19 -1.12
CA VAL A 191 -1.70 9.84 0.15
C VAL A 191 -1.65 8.78 1.24
N LEU A 192 -0.57 8.81 2.04
CA LEU A 192 -0.42 8.04 3.26
C LEU A 192 -0.91 8.90 4.43
N GLU A 193 -2.14 8.65 4.89
CA GLU A 193 -2.71 9.32 6.06
C GLU A 193 -2.24 8.65 7.34
N LEU A 194 -1.31 9.30 8.03
CA LEU A 194 -0.77 8.82 9.29
C LEU A 194 -1.64 9.29 10.46
N ARG A 195 -1.83 8.44 11.46
CA ARG A 195 -2.46 8.81 12.73
C ARG A 195 -1.61 8.28 13.88
N TRP A 196 -1.34 9.13 14.88
CA TRP A 196 -0.61 8.70 16.07
C TRP A 196 -1.49 7.82 16.95
N ARG A 197 -1.11 6.56 17.13
CA ARG A 197 -1.71 5.67 18.13
C ARG A 197 -1.05 5.89 19.49
N SER A 198 0.28 5.93 19.50
CA SER A 198 1.07 6.31 20.67
C SER A 198 2.37 6.98 20.21
N ALA A 199 2.64 8.16 20.75
CA ALA A 199 3.91 8.86 20.56
C ALA A 199 4.02 9.96 21.62
N THR A 200 5.18 10.08 22.23
CA THR A 200 5.43 11.18 23.17
C THR A 200 5.50 12.52 22.43
N PRO A 201 5.25 13.66 23.11
CA PRO A 201 5.44 14.97 22.49
C PRO A 201 6.85 15.19 21.94
N ALA A 202 7.88 14.61 22.57
CA ALA A 202 9.26 14.67 22.08
C ALA A 202 9.42 13.91 20.75
N GLN A 203 8.88 12.69 20.66
CA GLN A 203 8.89 11.90 19.43
C GLN A 203 8.16 12.60 18.29
N ARG A 204 6.98 13.18 18.54
CA ARG A 204 6.24 13.95 17.52
C ARG A 204 7.04 15.16 17.01
N ARG A 205 7.74 15.88 17.91
CA ARG A 205 8.63 16.99 17.51
C ARG A 205 9.80 16.51 16.66
N THR A 206 10.44 15.40 17.02
CA THR A 206 11.50 14.79 16.21
C THR A 206 10.97 14.35 14.85
N PHE A 207 9.77 13.78 14.79
CA PHE A 207 9.15 13.39 13.53
C PHE A 207 8.97 14.60 12.61
N VAL A 208 8.38 15.69 13.11
CA VAL A 208 8.16 16.91 12.34
C VAL A 208 9.48 17.56 11.90
N LYS A 209 10.54 17.47 12.71
CA LYS A 209 11.89 17.95 12.32
C LYS A 209 12.42 17.22 11.06
N ASN A 210 12.02 15.97 10.85
CA ASN A 210 12.39 15.19 9.67
C ASN A 210 11.54 15.52 8.43
N LEU A 211 10.38 16.17 8.60
CA LEU A 211 9.50 16.64 7.52
C LEU A 211 9.96 18.00 6.94
N LYS A 212 11.24 18.15 6.61
CA LYS A 212 11.79 19.42 6.09
C LYS A 212 11.16 19.77 4.73
N GLY A 213 10.37 20.83 4.66
CA GLY A 213 9.69 21.26 3.44
C GLY A 213 8.22 20.84 3.36
N ALA A 214 7.63 20.31 4.44
CA ALA A 214 6.20 20.03 4.48
C ALA A 214 5.35 21.31 4.35
N GLY A 215 4.35 21.23 3.48
CA GLY A 215 3.27 22.20 3.40
C GLY A 215 2.28 22.01 4.54
N LYS A 216 1.49 23.06 4.83
CA LYS A 216 0.37 22.97 5.77
C LYS A 216 -0.91 22.74 4.98
N SER A 217 -1.72 21.80 5.46
CA SER A 217 -3.02 21.46 4.91
C SER A 217 -4.04 21.32 6.03
N GLY A 218 -5.30 21.13 5.65
CA GLY A 218 -6.40 20.92 6.59
C GLY A 218 -7.05 22.21 7.11
N SER A 219 -8.13 22.02 7.85
CA SER A 219 -8.88 23.12 8.45
C SER A 219 -8.17 23.65 9.71
N ARG A 220 -8.56 24.83 10.18
CA ARG A 220 -8.03 25.39 11.44
C ARG A 220 -8.25 24.45 12.65
N SER A 221 -9.28 23.60 12.60
CA SER A 221 -9.64 22.62 13.62
C SER A 221 -8.96 21.25 13.47
N ASP A 222 -8.42 20.93 12.29
CA ASP A 222 -7.64 19.69 12.05
C ASP A 222 -6.42 20.03 11.18
N PRO A 223 -5.42 20.74 11.73
CA PRO A 223 -4.24 21.13 10.99
C PRO A 223 -3.35 19.92 10.75
N ARG A 224 -3.01 19.68 9.48
CA ARG A 224 -2.15 18.57 9.07
C ARG A 224 -0.91 19.08 8.33
N TRP A 225 0.16 18.30 8.43
CA TRP A 225 1.36 18.50 7.64
C TRP A 225 1.31 17.58 6.43
N ASN A 226 1.44 18.16 5.24
CA ASN A 226 1.54 17.42 3.99
C ASN A 226 2.97 17.47 3.49
N TYR A 227 3.54 16.30 3.25
CA TYR A 227 4.90 16.17 2.76
C TYR A 227 4.94 15.31 1.50
N LYS A 228 5.49 15.88 0.42
CA LYS A 228 5.57 15.20 -0.86
C LYS A 228 6.87 14.39 -0.97
N LEU A 229 6.72 13.10 -1.24
CA LEU A 229 7.80 12.13 -1.46
C LEU A 229 7.70 11.58 -2.88
N GLY A 230 8.26 12.31 -3.84
CA GLY A 230 8.14 11.94 -5.25
C GLY A 230 6.67 11.93 -5.70
N GLY A 231 6.15 10.75 -6.05
CA GLY A 231 4.78 10.53 -6.52
C GLY A 231 3.74 10.24 -5.43
N ILE A 232 4.12 10.29 -4.14
CA ILE A 232 3.19 10.08 -3.00
C ILE A 232 3.25 11.24 -2.01
N GLU A 233 2.15 11.49 -1.32
CA GLU A 233 2.10 12.43 -0.20
C GLU A 233 1.96 11.69 1.13
N VAL A 234 2.55 12.25 2.17
CA VAL A 234 2.37 11.79 3.55
C VAL A 234 1.68 12.91 4.30
N GLU A 235 0.54 12.58 4.90
CA GLU A 235 -0.25 13.50 5.68
C GLU A 235 -0.17 13.11 7.16
N VAL A 236 0.20 14.07 8.00
CA VAL A 236 0.51 13.81 9.41
C VAL A 236 -0.23 14.80 10.33
N PRO A 237 -0.94 14.31 11.36
CA PRO A 237 -1.56 15.18 12.35
C PRO A 237 -0.49 15.88 13.16
N ARG A 238 -0.77 17.14 13.49
CA ARG A 238 0.14 18.02 14.21
C ARG A 238 0.45 17.54 15.64
#